data_AF-A0A436H378-F1
#
_entry.id   AF-A0A436H378-F1
#
_cell.length_a   1.000
_cell.length_b   1.000
_cell.length_c   1.000
_cell.angle_alpha   90.00
_cell.angle_beta   90.00
_cell.angle_gamma   90.00
#
_symmetry.space_group_name_H-M   'P 1'
#
loop_
_entity.id
_entity.type
_entity.pdbx_description
1 polymer ?
#
loop_
_entity_poly.entity_id
_entity_poly.type
_entity_poly.pdbx_seq_one_letter_code
_entity_poly.pdbx_strand_id
1 'polypeptide(L)'
;MQFSIILLHLAGAVMLLLWAVHMVRTGVERACGPALRDALRQARGARIRSAGVGTVLAVLLQSSTAVAILAAGFAVSGMVSVSAGLAILLGADLGSALVVQVLSFDLSWLVPALILVGGAMALKFEARGIKQGGRILMGVAFVLLSLHMIGEATAPMRQSTLLPLVISYLRADYFTAFAAAALFTWLIHSSVAAILLFVTLAAQGVLPVEVGLFFILGANCGGALIAVWLTRGDAVEARRV
;
A
#
# COMPACT_ATOMS: atom_id res chain seq x y z
N MET A 1 32.09 -4.56 -6.69
CA MET A 1 31.15 -5.52 -7.33
C MET A 1 30.04 -5.99 -6.39
N GLN A 2 30.33 -6.33 -5.13
CA GLN A 2 29.32 -6.87 -4.20
C GLN A 2 28.20 -5.87 -3.82
N PHE A 3 28.52 -4.58 -3.65
CA PHE A 3 27.53 -3.54 -3.32
C PHE A 3 26.51 -3.28 -4.45
N SER A 4 26.96 -3.26 -5.70
CA SER A 4 26.08 -3.07 -6.87
C SER A 4 25.09 -4.21 -7.03
N ILE A 5 25.49 -5.44 -6.73
CA ILE A 5 24.61 -6.63 -6.76
C ILE A 5 23.56 -6.54 -5.66
N ILE A 6 23.92 -6.11 -4.45
CA ILE A 6 22.97 -5.89 -3.35
C ILE A 6 21.91 -4.86 -3.76
N LEU A 7 22.32 -3.72 -4.32
CA LEU A 7 21.39 -2.70 -4.79
C LEU A 7 20.47 -3.22 -5.88
N LEU A 8 20.98 -4.06 -6.79
CA LEU A 8 20.18 -4.64 -7.86
C LEU A 8 19.16 -5.66 -7.34
N HIS A 9 19.54 -6.52 -6.39
CA HIS A 9 18.63 -7.45 -5.73
C HIS A 9 17.54 -6.70 -4.95
N LEU A 10 17.92 -5.68 -4.19
CA LEU A 10 16.99 -4.83 -3.45
C LEU A 10 16.03 -4.09 -4.38
N ALA A 11 16.54 -3.45 -5.44
CA ALA A 11 15.72 -2.76 -6.43
C ALA A 11 14.76 -3.72 -7.14
N GLY A 12 15.21 -4.91 -7.51
CA GLY A 12 14.38 -5.95 -8.10
C GLY A 12 13.26 -6.42 -7.17
N ALA A 13 13.58 -6.66 -5.89
CA ALA A 13 12.59 -7.06 -4.89
C ALA A 13 11.58 -5.93 -4.59
N VAL A 14 12.03 -4.68 -4.49
CA VAL A 14 11.14 -3.51 -4.34
C VAL A 14 10.25 -3.34 -5.57
N MET A 15 10.78 -3.51 -6.79
CA MET A 15 9.97 -3.40 -8.00
C MET A 15 8.93 -4.54 -8.08
N LEU A 16 9.29 -5.76 -7.65
CA LEU A 16 8.35 -6.87 -7.53
C LEU A 16 7.25 -6.54 -6.51
N LEU A 17 7.59 -5.96 -5.36
CA LEU A 17 6.61 -5.50 -4.36
C LEU A 17 5.63 -4.49 -4.97
N LEU A 18 6.14 -3.46 -5.65
CA LEU A 18 5.32 -2.43 -6.29
C LEU A 18 4.40 -3.03 -7.37
N TRP A 19 4.94 -3.93 -8.19
CA TRP A 19 4.17 -4.60 -9.23
C TRP A 19 3.11 -5.55 -8.65
N ALA A 20 3.43 -6.27 -7.58
CA ALA A 20 2.52 -7.17 -6.90
C ALA A 20 1.34 -6.43 -6.27
N VAL A 21 1.59 -5.31 -5.57
CA VAL A 21 0.53 -4.43 -5.05
C VAL A 21 -0.34 -3.89 -6.18
N HIS A 22 0.26 -3.47 -7.30
CA HIS A 22 -0.48 -3.02 -8.48
C HIS A 22 -1.35 -4.13 -9.09
N MET A 23 -0.84 -5.37 -9.13
CA MET A 23 -1.55 -6.54 -9.63
C MET A 23 -2.75 -6.90 -8.75
N VAL A 24 -2.63 -6.84 -7.42
CA VAL A 24 -3.76 -7.01 -6.51
C VAL A 24 -4.82 -5.95 -6.77
N ARG A 25 -4.45 -4.67 -6.76
CA ARG A 25 -5.38 -3.55 -6.97
C ARG A 25 -6.15 -3.68 -8.28
N THR A 26 -5.44 -3.86 -9.40
CA THR A 26 -6.10 -3.97 -10.72
C THR A 26 -6.89 -5.27 -10.87
N GLY A 27 -6.48 -6.35 -10.21
CA GLY A 27 -7.26 -7.59 -10.12
C GLY A 27 -8.60 -7.37 -9.43
N VAL A 28 -8.60 -6.70 -8.28
CA VAL A 28 -9.82 -6.35 -7.53
C VAL A 28 -10.71 -5.39 -8.30
N GLU A 29 -10.16 -4.33 -8.90
CA GLU A 29 -10.92 -3.40 -9.74
C GLU A 29 -11.64 -4.12 -10.90
N ARG A 30 -10.95 -5.08 -11.54
CA ARG A 30 -11.51 -5.86 -12.66
C ARG A 30 -12.51 -6.92 -12.23
N ALA A 31 -12.40 -7.44 -11.01
CA ALA A 31 -13.29 -8.46 -10.44
C ALA A 31 -14.55 -7.85 -9.81
N CYS A 32 -14.40 -6.73 -9.09
CA CYS A 32 -15.41 -6.18 -8.19
C CYS A 32 -15.85 -4.76 -8.56
N GLY A 33 -15.40 -4.18 -9.69
CA GLY A 33 -15.67 -2.79 -10.08
C GLY A 33 -17.09 -2.27 -9.83
N PRO A 34 -18.15 -2.95 -10.32
CA PRO A 34 -19.54 -2.55 -10.04
C PRO A 34 -19.88 -2.58 -8.54
N ALA A 35 -19.49 -3.64 -7.83
CA ALA A 35 -19.75 -3.79 -6.40
C ALA A 35 -19.04 -2.72 -5.55
N LEU A 36 -17.84 -2.28 -5.94
CA LEU A 36 -17.13 -1.18 -5.26
C LEU A 36 -17.93 0.14 -5.35
N ARG A 37 -18.54 0.42 -6.51
CA ARG A 37 -19.39 1.60 -6.72
C ARG A 37 -20.69 1.50 -5.92
N ASP A 38 -21.27 0.31 -5.85
CA ASP A 38 -22.50 0.08 -5.08
C ASP A 38 -22.27 0.13 -3.57
N ALA A 39 -21.12 -0.32 -3.08
CA ALA A 39 -20.73 -0.16 -1.68
C ALA A 39 -20.66 1.31 -1.26
N LEU A 40 -20.11 2.19 -2.12
CA LEU A 40 -20.07 3.64 -1.88
C LEU A 40 -21.46 4.26 -1.84
N ARG A 41 -22.40 3.82 -2.69
CA ARG A 41 -23.80 4.28 -2.65
C ARG A 41 -24.48 3.94 -1.33
N GLN A 42 -24.13 2.79 -0.75
CA GLN A 42 -24.66 2.34 0.55
C GLN A 42 -24.05 3.12 1.73
N ALA A 43 -23.04 3.95 1.54
CA ALA A 43 -22.43 4.77 2.59
C ALA A 43 -23.31 5.93 3.10
N ARG A 44 -24.55 6.10 2.60
CA ARG A 44 -25.46 7.20 2.99
C ARG A 44 -25.86 7.14 4.49
N GLY A 45 -26.09 8.28 5.13
CA GLY A 45 -26.89 8.37 6.36
C GLY A 45 -26.21 8.11 7.71
N ALA A 46 -25.03 7.48 7.80
CA ALA A 46 -24.33 7.32 9.09
C ALA A 46 -22.80 7.27 8.94
N ARG A 47 -22.08 8.18 9.64
CA ARG A 47 -20.61 8.33 9.55
C ARG A 47 -19.85 7.03 9.85
N ILE A 48 -20.30 6.25 10.83
CA ILE A 48 -19.68 4.96 11.20
C ILE A 48 -19.82 3.95 10.06
N ARG A 49 -20.99 3.89 9.41
CA ARG A 49 -21.20 3.04 8.24
C ARG A 49 -20.32 3.47 7.07
N SER A 50 -20.21 4.78 6.83
CA SER A 50 -19.33 5.35 5.81
C SER A 50 -17.86 4.96 6.05
N ALA A 51 -17.38 5.03 7.30
CA ALA A 51 -16.05 4.56 7.67
C ALA A 51 -15.88 3.05 7.44
N GLY A 52 -16.83 2.22 7.86
CA GLY A 52 -16.78 0.77 7.61
C GLY A 52 -16.71 0.43 6.11
N VAL A 53 -17.47 1.14 5.26
CA VAL A 53 -17.36 1.01 3.79
C VAL A 53 -15.96 1.39 3.32
N GLY A 54 -15.40 2.50 3.82
CA GLY A 54 -14.03 2.90 3.52
C GLY A 54 -13.00 1.84 3.88
N THR A 55 -13.11 1.25 5.07
CA THR A 55 -12.23 0.16 5.52
C THR A 55 -12.28 -1.03 4.56
N VAL A 56 -13.48 -1.51 4.23
CA VAL A 56 -13.64 -2.65 3.32
C VAL A 56 -13.09 -2.32 1.93
N LEU A 57 -13.40 -1.14 1.40
CA LEU A 57 -12.90 -0.73 0.08
C LEU A 57 -11.38 -0.62 0.05
N ALA A 58 -10.75 -0.08 1.09
CA ALA A 58 -9.30 0.04 1.15
C ALA A 58 -8.61 -1.31 1.35
N VAL A 59 -9.21 -2.23 2.11
CA VAL A 59 -8.70 -3.62 2.21
C VAL A 59 -8.73 -4.30 0.85
N LEU A 60 -9.84 -4.16 0.12
CA LEU A 60 -9.99 -4.74 -1.21
C LEU A 60 -9.05 -4.08 -2.22
N LEU A 61 -9.03 -2.75 -2.31
CA LEU A 61 -8.21 -2.01 -3.28
C LEU A 61 -6.74 -1.90 -2.88
N GLN A 62 -6.39 -2.25 -1.64
CA GLN A 62 -5.09 -2.00 -1.02
C GLN A 62 -4.59 -0.55 -1.16
N SER A 63 -5.50 0.42 -1.16
CA SER A 63 -5.15 1.83 -1.38
C SER A 63 -6.20 2.77 -0.80
N SER A 64 -5.84 3.52 0.24
CA SER A 64 -6.69 4.62 0.73
C SER A 64 -6.77 5.78 -0.27
N THR A 65 -5.71 6.06 -1.04
CA THR A 65 -5.72 7.06 -2.12
C THR A 65 -6.77 6.74 -3.20
N ALA A 66 -6.89 5.47 -3.62
CA ALA A 66 -7.91 5.07 -4.58
C ALA A 66 -9.32 5.27 -4.02
N VAL A 67 -9.53 4.93 -2.74
CA VAL A 67 -10.80 5.17 -2.05
C VAL A 67 -11.09 6.67 -1.90
N ALA A 68 -10.08 7.50 -1.65
CA ALA A 68 -10.20 8.95 -1.58
C ALA A 68 -10.70 9.53 -2.90
N ILE A 69 -10.08 9.15 -4.03
CA ILE A 69 -10.47 9.60 -5.38
C ILE A 69 -11.91 9.18 -5.70
N LEU A 70 -12.29 7.95 -5.34
CA LEU A 70 -13.67 7.50 -5.49
C LEU A 70 -14.62 8.32 -4.61
N ALA A 71 -14.34 8.49 -3.34
CA ALA A 71 -15.18 9.29 -2.42
C ALA A 71 -15.33 10.74 -2.91
N ALA A 72 -14.24 11.36 -3.37
CA ALA A 72 -14.21 12.69 -3.96
C ALA A 72 -15.10 12.77 -5.21
N GLY A 73 -14.98 11.82 -6.16
CA GLY A 73 -15.81 11.78 -7.36
C GLY A 73 -17.31 11.63 -7.06
N PHE A 74 -17.66 10.84 -6.04
CA PHE A 74 -19.05 10.70 -5.59
C PHE A 74 -19.56 11.92 -4.81
N ALA A 75 -18.67 12.71 -4.21
CA ALA A 75 -19.02 13.99 -3.60
C ALA A 75 -19.39 15.03 -4.66
N VAL A 76 -18.65 15.07 -5.79
CA VAL A 76 -18.98 15.95 -6.93
C VAL A 76 -20.36 15.65 -7.50
N SER A 77 -20.71 14.37 -7.64
CA SER A 77 -22.02 13.97 -8.17
C SER A 77 -23.17 14.11 -7.17
N GLY A 78 -22.92 14.62 -5.96
CA GLY A 78 -23.91 14.72 -4.88
C GLY A 78 -24.38 13.36 -4.34
N MET A 79 -23.70 12.26 -4.66
CA MET A 79 -24.10 10.92 -4.21
C MET A 79 -23.73 10.68 -2.74
N VAL A 80 -22.65 11.33 -2.29
CA VAL A 80 -22.07 11.25 -0.94
C VAL A 80 -21.82 12.67 -0.44
N SER A 81 -22.17 12.99 0.82
CA SER A 81 -21.83 14.29 1.41
C SER A 81 -20.33 14.36 1.72
N VAL A 82 -19.73 15.55 1.71
CA VAL A 82 -18.31 15.74 2.10
C VAL A 82 -18.01 15.10 3.46
N SER A 83 -18.92 15.24 4.43
CA SER A 83 -18.79 14.63 5.77
C SER A 83 -18.76 13.09 5.74
N ALA A 84 -19.51 12.46 4.85
CA ALA A 84 -19.48 11.01 4.64
C ALA A 84 -18.23 10.60 3.85
N GLY A 85 -17.77 11.43 2.90
CA GLY A 85 -16.50 11.26 2.19
C GLY A 85 -15.30 11.22 3.13
N LEU A 86 -15.20 12.17 4.07
CA LEU A 86 -14.16 12.18 5.10
C LEU A 86 -14.23 10.96 6.02
N ALA A 87 -15.43 10.50 6.36
CA ALA A 87 -15.58 9.27 7.14
C ALA A 87 -15.12 8.03 6.36
N ILE A 88 -15.45 7.93 5.06
CA ILE A 88 -14.94 6.89 4.15
C ILE A 88 -13.41 6.94 4.12
N LEU A 89 -12.80 8.13 3.99
CA LEU A 89 -11.34 8.28 3.97
C LEU A 89 -10.70 7.78 5.27
N LEU A 90 -11.23 8.18 6.43
CA LEU A 90 -10.73 7.73 7.73
C LEU A 90 -10.81 6.20 7.88
N GLY A 91 -11.91 5.60 7.40
CA GLY A 91 -12.04 4.16 7.34
C GLY A 91 -11.04 3.51 6.38
N ALA A 92 -10.77 4.15 5.25
CA ALA A 92 -9.84 3.68 4.24
C ALA A 92 -8.39 3.64 4.76
N ASP A 93 -7.99 4.63 5.55
CA ASP A 93 -6.68 4.63 6.22
C ASP A 93 -6.57 3.49 7.23
N LEU A 94 -7.62 3.24 8.02
CA LEU A 94 -7.69 2.07 8.91
C LEU A 94 -7.59 0.76 8.10
N GLY A 95 -8.30 0.64 6.99
CA GLY A 95 -8.25 -0.56 6.13
C GLY A 95 -6.87 -0.80 5.54
N SER A 96 -6.20 0.26 5.08
CA SER A 96 -4.82 0.17 4.56
C SER A 96 -3.84 -0.24 5.65
N ALA A 97 -4.01 0.29 6.88
CA ALA A 97 -3.20 -0.11 8.03
C ALA A 97 -3.40 -1.59 8.40
N LEU A 98 -4.63 -2.09 8.37
CA LEU A 98 -4.93 -3.51 8.60
C LEU A 98 -4.26 -4.41 7.56
N VAL A 99 -4.27 -4.01 6.28
CA VAL A 99 -3.56 -4.74 5.21
C VAL A 99 -2.07 -4.82 5.50
N VAL A 100 -1.44 -3.68 5.83
CA VAL A 100 -0.02 -3.64 6.20
C VAL A 100 0.24 -4.55 7.40
N GLN A 101 -0.59 -4.49 8.44
CA GLN A 101 -0.44 -5.29 9.66
C GLN A 101 -0.51 -6.79 9.36
N VAL A 102 -1.50 -7.23 8.58
CA VAL A 102 -1.64 -8.64 8.20
C VAL A 102 -0.43 -9.11 7.38
N LEU A 103 0.01 -8.32 6.40
CA LEU A 103 1.14 -8.65 5.54
C LEU A 103 2.50 -8.54 6.23
N SER A 104 2.56 -7.93 7.42
CA SER A 104 3.78 -7.85 8.24
C SER A 104 4.00 -9.10 9.10
N PHE A 105 3.01 -9.99 9.23
CA PHE A 105 3.20 -11.28 9.88
C PHE A 105 4.02 -12.25 9.00
N ASP A 106 4.66 -13.23 9.64
CA ASP A 106 5.34 -14.30 8.91
C ASP A 106 4.33 -15.25 8.26
N LEU A 107 4.04 -14.97 6.99
CA LEU A 107 3.13 -15.73 6.12
C LEU A 107 3.91 -16.54 5.07
N SER A 108 5.20 -16.79 5.29
CA SER A 108 6.09 -17.45 4.32
C SER A 108 5.56 -18.83 3.88
N TRP A 109 4.95 -19.57 4.81
CA TRP A 109 4.35 -20.88 4.54
C TRP A 109 3.15 -20.83 3.57
N LEU A 110 2.48 -19.68 3.48
CA LEU A 110 1.29 -19.50 2.66
C LEU A 110 1.65 -19.19 1.19
N VAL A 111 2.88 -18.72 0.94
CA VAL A 111 3.34 -18.31 -0.40
C VAL A 111 3.21 -19.43 -1.44
N PRO A 112 3.70 -20.66 -1.22
CA PRO A 112 3.57 -21.74 -2.20
C PRO A 112 2.10 -22.07 -2.50
N ALA A 113 1.24 -22.08 -1.48
CA ALA A 113 -0.18 -22.37 -1.65
C ALA A 113 -0.88 -21.29 -2.48
N LEU A 114 -0.61 -20.01 -2.22
CA LEU A 114 -1.18 -18.90 -2.99
C LEU A 114 -0.70 -18.90 -4.45
N ILE A 115 0.57 -19.21 -4.71
CA ILE A 115 1.10 -19.32 -6.08
C ILE A 115 0.42 -20.48 -6.81
N LEU A 116 0.29 -21.65 -6.19
CA LEU A 116 -0.31 -22.83 -6.81
C LEU A 116 -1.80 -22.59 -7.11
N VAL A 117 -2.57 -22.16 -6.13
CA VAL A 117 -4.01 -21.92 -6.28
C VAL A 117 -4.26 -20.73 -7.21
N GLY A 118 -3.58 -19.61 -6.98
CA GLY A 118 -3.72 -18.40 -7.78
C GLY A 118 -3.30 -18.60 -9.24
N GLY A 119 -2.17 -19.28 -9.45
CA GLY A 119 -1.67 -19.64 -10.78
C GLY A 119 -2.61 -20.59 -11.51
N ALA A 120 -3.11 -21.64 -10.83
CA ALA A 120 -4.09 -22.55 -11.42
C ALA A 120 -5.37 -21.81 -11.82
N MET A 121 -5.91 -20.95 -10.95
CA MET A 121 -7.09 -20.13 -11.23
C MET A 121 -6.88 -19.17 -12.41
N ALA A 122 -5.71 -18.52 -12.49
CA ALA A 122 -5.41 -17.54 -13.52
C ALA A 122 -5.08 -18.15 -14.89
N LEU A 123 -4.49 -19.35 -14.92
CA LEU A 123 -4.02 -20.01 -16.14
C LEU A 123 -5.02 -21.03 -16.71
N LYS A 124 -5.78 -21.75 -15.86
CA LYS A 124 -6.65 -22.85 -16.31
C LYS A 124 -8.10 -22.45 -16.58
N PHE A 125 -8.56 -21.32 -16.05
CA PHE A 125 -9.97 -20.92 -16.15
C PHE A 125 -10.14 -19.67 -17.02
N GLU A 126 -11.12 -19.70 -17.92
CA GLU A 126 -11.46 -18.55 -18.77
C GLU A 126 -12.52 -17.64 -18.15
N ALA A 127 -13.25 -18.12 -17.13
CA ALA A 127 -14.23 -17.32 -16.42
C ALA A 127 -13.56 -16.09 -15.78
N ARG A 128 -13.96 -14.89 -16.24
CA ARG A 128 -13.32 -13.62 -15.88
C ARG A 128 -13.14 -13.43 -14.37
N GLY A 129 -14.16 -13.79 -13.57
CA GLY A 129 -14.11 -13.69 -12.11
C GLY A 129 -13.02 -14.57 -11.48
N ILE A 130 -12.98 -15.85 -11.86
CA ILE A 130 -11.98 -16.82 -11.36
C ILE A 130 -10.57 -16.38 -11.78
N LYS A 131 -10.41 -15.95 -13.03
CA LYS A 131 -9.13 -15.49 -13.56
C LYS A 131 -8.59 -14.26 -12.81
N GLN A 132 -9.44 -13.28 -12.49
CA GLN A 132 -9.01 -12.15 -11.67
C GLN A 132 -8.77 -12.54 -10.21
N GLY A 133 -9.58 -13.43 -9.64
CA GLY A 133 -9.33 -14.01 -8.31
C GLY A 133 -7.95 -14.67 -8.22
N GLY A 134 -7.57 -15.44 -9.25
CA GLY A 134 -6.24 -16.03 -9.35
C GLY A 134 -5.12 -14.99 -9.41
N ARG A 135 -5.30 -13.91 -10.18
CA ARG A 135 -4.36 -12.78 -10.22
C ARG A 135 -4.23 -12.06 -8.89
N ILE A 136 -5.32 -11.91 -8.13
CA ILE A 136 -5.29 -11.31 -6.80
C ILE A 136 -4.45 -12.20 -5.86
N LEU A 137 -4.71 -13.51 -5.83
CA LEU A 137 -3.97 -14.46 -4.99
C LEU A 137 -2.48 -14.49 -5.34
N MET A 138 -2.14 -14.52 -6.63
CA MET A 138 -0.75 -14.42 -7.09
C MET A 138 -0.11 -13.09 -6.68
N GLY A 139 -0.84 -11.98 -6.80
CA GLY A 139 -0.36 -10.67 -6.36
C GLY A 139 -0.02 -10.66 -4.87
N VAL A 140 -0.90 -11.19 -4.02
CA VAL A 140 -0.62 -11.34 -2.58
C VAL A 140 0.60 -12.23 -2.33
N ALA A 141 0.73 -13.34 -3.04
CA ALA A 141 1.89 -14.22 -2.92
C ALA A 141 3.19 -13.51 -3.30
N PHE A 142 3.18 -12.70 -4.36
CA PHE A 142 4.34 -11.94 -4.79
C PHE A 142 4.67 -10.77 -3.87
N VAL A 143 3.69 -10.16 -3.20
CA VAL A 143 3.95 -9.22 -2.10
C VAL A 143 4.74 -9.94 -1.02
N LEU A 144 4.24 -11.06 -0.49
CA LEU A 144 4.93 -11.81 0.56
C LEU A 144 6.34 -12.27 0.15
N LEU A 145 6.48 -12.82 -1.06
CA LEU A 145 7.76 -13.23 -1.62
C LEU A 145 8.74 -12.05 -1.73
N SER A 146 8.28 -10.90 -2.22
CA SER A 146 9.11 -9.71 -2.36
C SER A 146 9.62 -9.19 -1.01
N LEU A 147 8.81 -9.25 0.04
CA LEU A 147 9.22 -8.86 1.40
C LEU A 147 10.31 -9.80 1.94
N HIS A 148 10.19 -11.10 1.67
CA HIS A 148 11.24 -12.07 1.98
C HIS A 148 12.55 -11.73 1.23
N MET A 149 12.47 -11.49 -0.08
CA MET A 149 13.61 -11.11 -0.92
C MET A 149 14.27 -9.79 -0.47
N ILE A 150 13.48 -8.79 -0.05
CA ILE A 150 13.99 -7.55 0.55
C ILE A 150 14.78 -7.87 1.82
N GLY A 151 14.25 -8.76 2.66
CA GLY A 151 14.91 -9.21 3.88
C GLY A 151 16.27 -9.84 3.60
N GLU A 152 16.33 -10.80 2.68
CA GLU A 152 17.58 -11.46 2.27
C GLU A 152 18.58 -10.49 1.63
N ALA A 153 18.11 -9.61 0.74
CA ALA A 153 18.96 -8.64 0.06
C ALA A 153 19.58 -7.61 1.03
N THR A 154 18.88 -7.29 2.12
CA THR A 154 19.33 -6.32 3.11
C THR A 154 20.13 -6.91 4.26
N ALA A 155 20.13 -8.24 4.43
CA ALA A 155 20.88 -8.92 5.49
C ALA A 155 22.39 -8.56 5.54
N PRO A 156 23.12 -8.46 4.40
CA PRO A 156 24.53 -8.06 4.39
C PRO A 156 24.76 -6.59 4.75
N MET A 157 23.74 -5.73 4.60
CA MET A 157 23.87 -4.29 4.87
C MET A 157 24.18 -3.99 6.33
N ARG A 158 23.79 -4.87 7.26
CA ARG A 158 24.13 -4.75 8.69
C ARG A 158 25.62 -4.74 8.98
N GLN A 159 26.42 -5.35 8.10
CA GLN A 159 27.87 -5.42 8.25
C GLN A 159 28.57 -4.23 7.54
N SER A 160 27.80 -3.34 6.90
CA SER A 160 28.34 -2.17 6.20
C SER A 160 28.82 -1.12 7.18
N THR A 161 29.98 -0.53 6.88
CA THR A 161 30.51 0.65 7.60
C THR A 161 29.72 1.92 7.31
N LEU A 162 28.95 1.98 6.21
CA LEU A 162 28.13 3.13 5.83
C LEU A 162 26.80 3.19 6.57
N LEU A 163 26.22 2.03 6.92
CA LEU A 163 24.90 1.98 7.53
C LEU A 163 24.84 2.75 8.88
N PRO A 164 25.81 2.60 9.81
CA PRO A 164 25.82 3.37 11.05
C PRO A 164 25.86 4.89 10.84
N LEU A 165 26.54 5.38 9.79
CA LEU A 165 26.63 6.81 9.47
C LEU A 165 25.28 7.37 8.99
N VAL A 166 24.58 6.61 8.13
CA VAL A 166 23.24 6.99 7.67
C VAL A 166 22.26 6.97 8.84
N ILE A 167 22.32 5.93 9.67
CA ILE A 167 21.45 5.80 10.84
C ILE A 167 21.71 6.90 11.88
N SER A 168 22.97 7.25 12.16
CA SER A 168 23.29 8.32 13.11
C SER A 168 22.76 9.67 12.62
N TYR A 169 22.89 9.96 11.32
CA TYR A 169 22.31 11.15 10.70
C TYR A 169 20.77 11.17 10.83
N LEU A 170 20.09 10.08 10.47
CA LEU A 170 18.63 9.99 10.56
C LEU A 170 18.10 10.06 12.00
N ARG A 171 18.89 9.64 12.98
CA ARG A 171 18.56 9.82 14.41
C ARG A 171 18.73 11.25 14.89
N ALA A 172 19.71 11.98 14.34
CA ALA A 172 19.95 13.37 14.68
C ALA A 172 18.93 14.32 14.05
N ASP A 173 18.40 13.96 12.87
CA ASP A 173 17.42 14.77 12.14
C ASP A 173 16.21 13.95 11.67
N TYR A 174 15.19 13.92 12.53
CA TYR A 174 13.91 13.29 12.25
C TYR A 174 13.09 13.97 11.15
N PHE A 175 13.33 15.26 10.89
CA PHE A 175 12.65 15.96 9.81
C PHE A 175 13.14 15.43 8.45
N THR A 176 14.46 15.22 8.31
CA THR A 176 14.99 14.59 7.08
C THR A 176 14.46 13.17 6.91
N ALA A 177 14.36 12.37 7.99
CA ALA A 177 13.75 11.04 7.94
C ALA A 177 12.30 11.07 7.42
N PHE A 178 11.48 11.97 7.97
CA PHE A 178 10.11 12.20 7.53
C PHE A 178 10.04 12.64 6.06
N ALA A 179 10.82 13.65 5.67
CA ALA A 179 10.80 14.21 4.32
C ALA A 179 11.27 13.20 3.27
N ALA A 180 12.31 12.42 3.57
CA ALA A 180 12.81 11.37 2.69
C ALA A 180 11.75 10.28 2.45
N ALA A 181 11.08 9.82 3.51
CA ALA A 181 10.03 8.83 3.39
C ALA A 181 8.78 9.37 2.67
N ALA A 182 8.42 10.64 2.89
CA ALA A 182 7.33 11.30 2.18
C ALA A 182 7.63 11.41 0.68
N LEU A 183 8.82 11.89 0.31
CA LEU A 183 9.26 11.99 -1.07
C LEU A 183 9.29 10.62 -1.75
N PHE A 184 9.89 9.62 -1.09
CA PHE A 184 9.93 8.25 -1.61
C PHE A 184 8.53 7.71 -1.87
N THR A 185 7.64 7.84 -0.90
CA THR A 185 6.26 7.32 -1.01
C THR A 185 5.45 8.04 -2.08
N TRP A 186 5.63 9.35 -2.22
CA TRP A 186 5.01 10.13 -3.28
C TRP A 186 5.50 9.70 -4.67
N LEU A 187 6.81 9.49 -4.84
CA LEU A 187 7.41 9.05 -6.12
C LEU A 187 6.91 7.67 -6.57
N ILE A 188 6.78 6.73 -5.64
CA ILE A 188 6.31 5.36 -5.97
C ILE A 188 4.78 5.24 -6.02
N HIS A 189 4.06 6.30 -5.67
CA HIS A 189 2.59 6.36 -5.63
C HIS A 189 1.90 5.29 -4.76
N SER A 190 2.56 4.77 -3.72
CA SER A 190 2.02 3.69 -2.88
C SER A 190 2.52 3.74 -1.44
N SER A 191 1.65 4.17 -0.51
CA SER A 191 1.95 4.17 0.94
C SER A 191 2.05 2.77 1.52
N VAL A 192 1.18 1.84 1.11
CA VAL A 192 1.21 0.44 1.58
C VAL A 192 2.54 -0.22 1.23
N ALA A 193 3.02 -0.07 -0.01
CA ALA A 193 4.29 -0.65 -0.41
C ALA A 193 5.48 0.00 0.31
N ALA A 194 5.48 1.32 0.47
CA ALA A 194 6.52 2.04 1.21
C ALA A 194 6.58 1.59 2.67
N ILE A 195 5.42 1.53 3.35
CA ILE A 195 5.35 1.13 4.76
C ILE A 195 5.78 -0.34 4.92
N LEU A 196 5.34 -1.25 4.05
CA LEU A 196 5.78 -2.65 4.10
C LEU A 196 7.30 -2.76 3.94
N LEU A 197 7.89 -2.04 3.00
CA LEU A 197 9.35 -1.96 2.86
C LEU A 197 10.01 -1.49 4.16
N PHE A 198 9.53 -0.40 4.77
CA PHE A 198 10.12 0.15 6.00
C PHE A 198 9.96 -0.79 7.18
N VAL A 199 8.81 -1.45 7.32
CA VAL A 199 8.58 -2.47 8.35
C VAL A 199 9.51 -3.66 8.15
N THR A 200 9.71 -4.13 6.91
CA THR A 200 10.67 -5.20 6.62
C THR A 200 12.11 -4.79 6.97
N LEU A 201 12.53 -3.58 6.61
CA LEU A 201 13.86 -3.07 6.98
C LEU A 201 14.03 -2.96 8.49
N ALA A 202 12.98 -2.59 9.22
CA ALA A 202 12.99 -2.55 10.67
C ALA A 202 13.07 -3.95 11.29
N ALA A 203 12.31 -4.91 10.76
CA ALA A 203 12.34 -6.30 11.20
C ALA A 203 13.72 -6.95 10.99
N GLN A 204 14.46 -6.54 9.95
CA GLN A 204 15.83 -6.98 9.71
C GLN A 204 16.88 -6.22 10.53
N GLY A 205 16.50 -5.24 11.35
CA GLY A 205 17.42 -4.42 12.14
C GLY A 205 18.24 -3.43 11.32
N VAL A 206 17.84 -3.16 10.07
CA VAL A 206 18.50 -2.17 9.20
C VAL A 206 17.99 -0.76 9.51
N LEU A 207 16.69 -0.63 9.80
CA LEU A 207 16.06 0.62 10.19
C LEU A 207 15.68 0.58 11.68
N PRO A 208 16.26 1.43 12.54
CA PRO A 208 15.85 1.51 13.93
C PRO A 208 14.40 1.95 14.07
N VAL A 209 13.70 1.40 15.05
CA VAL A 209 12.26 1.65 15.27
C VAL A 209 11.98 3.13 15.53
N GLU A 210 12.89 3.85 16.19
CA GLU A 210 12.74 5.27 16.48
C GLU A 210 12.69 6.11 15.20
N VAL A 211 13.53 5.77 14.21
CA VAL A 211 13.52 6.40 12.88
C VAL A 211 12.34 5.89 12.06
N GLY A 212 11.99 4.60 12.21
CA GLY A 212 10.87 3.96 11.55
C GLY A 212 9.53 4.67 11.76
N LEU A 213 9.30 5.23 12.96
CA LEU A 213 8.11 6.04 13.23
C LEU A 213 7.99 7.25 12.28
N PHE A 214 9.07 8.00 12.10
CA PHE A 214 9.09 9.17 11.19
C PHE A 214 8.98 8.75 9.73
N PHE A 215 9.50 7.57 9.37
CA PHE A 215 9.31 7.00 8.05
C PHE A 215 7.83 6.66 7.78
N ILE A 216 7.11 6.11 8.75
CA ILE A 216 5.67 5.83 8.63
C ILE A 216 4.87 7.14 8.51
N LEU A 217 5.18 8.15 9.32
CA LEU A 217 4.56 9.48 9.21
C LEU A 217 4.82 10.11 7.84
N GLY A 218 6.05 10.04 7.37
CA GLY A 218 6.45 10.49 6.05
C GLY A 218 5.68 9.76 4.96
N ALA A 219 5.59 8.43 5.04
CA ALA A 219 4.85 7.63 4.06
C ALA A 219 3.37 8.00 3.96
N ASN A 220 2.71 8.22 5.11
CA ASN A 220 1.32 8.69 5.11
C ASN A 220 1.18 10.09 4.51
N CYS A 221 2.11 11.00 4.82
CA CYS A 221 2.13 12.34 4.20
C CYS A 221 2.33 12.26 2.67
N GLY A 222 3.32 11.51 2.21
CA GLY A 222 3.58 11.28 0.79
C GLY A 222 2.37 10.66 0.08
N GLY A 223 1.70 9.70 0.72
CA GLY A 223 0.46 9.10 0.24
C GLY A 223 -0.69 10.10 0.10
N ALA A 224 -0.88 10.96 1.11
CA ALA A 224 -1.91 12.00 1.10
C ALA A 224 -1.65 13.07 0.01
N LEU A 225 -0.39 13.43 -0.23
CA LEU A 225 -0.01 14.36 -1.30
C LEU A 225 -0.42 13.87 -2.69
N ILE A 226 -0.49 12.55 -2.92
CA ILE A 226 -0.97 12.00 -4.18
C ILE A 226 -2.45 12.34 -4.40
N ALA A 227 -3.29 12.19 -3.37
CA ALA A 227 -4.72 12.50 -3.46
C ALA A 227 -4.92 13.99 -3.77
N VAL A 228 -4.23 14.87 -3.04
CA VAL A 228 -4.24 16.33 -3.28
C VAL A 228 -3.79 16.68 -4.70
N TRP A 229 -2.73 16.04 -5.19
CA TRP A 229 -2.23 16.27 -6.54
C TRP A 229 -3.24 15.85 -7.61
N LEU A 230 -3.92 14.72 -7.41
CA LEU A 230 -4.88 14.17 -8.36
C LEU A 230 -6.21 14.92 -8.37
N THR A 231 -6.66 15.51 -7.26
CA THR A 231 -7.93 16.25 -7.17
C THR A 231 -7.80 17.77 -7.34
N ARG A 232 -6.58 18.31 -7.55
CA ARG A 232 -6.31 19.76 -7.60
C ARG A 232 -7.18 20.56 -8.58
N GLY A 233 -7.58 19.93 -9.68
CA GLY A 233 -8.40 20.53 -10.75
C GLY A 233 -9.90 20.28 -10.62
N ASP A 234 -10.32 19.50 -9.62
CA ASP A 234 -11.71 19.12 -9.44
C ASP A 234 -12.53 20.19 -8.70
N ALA A 235 -13.85 19.98 -8.64
CA ALA A 235 -14.77 20.83 -7.90
C ALA A 235 -14.42 20.92 -6.40
N VAL A 236 -14.90 21.98 -5.73
CA VAL A 236 -14.56 22.28 -4.33
C VAL A 236 -14.95 21.13 -3.41
N GLU A 237 -16.05 20.44 -3.71
CA GLU A 237 -16.55 19.27 -3.00
C GLU A 237 -15.55 18.12 -3.02
N ALA A 238 -14.93 17.83 -4.16
CA ALA A 238 -13.90 16.80 -4.30
C ALA A 238 -12.64 17.15 -3.50
N ARG A 239 -12.19 18.40 -3.55
CA ARG A 239 -10.97 18.84 -2.85
C ARG A 239 -11.12 18.93 -1.32
N ARG A 240 -12.36 18.93 -0.81
CA ARG A 240 -12.67 18.94 0.62
C ARG A 240 -12.67 17.54 1.24
N VAL A 241 -12.75 16.49 0.42
CA VAL A 241 -12.66 15.08 0.82
C VAL A 241 -11.20 14.66 0.75
#